data_AF-A0A3B0Y2U5-F1
#
_entry.id   AF-A0A3B0Y2U5-F1
#
_cell.length_a   1.000
_cell.length_b   1.000
_cell.length_c   1.000
_cell.angle_alpha   90.00
_cell.angle_beta   90.00
_cell.angle_gamma   90.00
#
_symmetry.space_group_name_H-M   'P 1'
#
loop_
_entity.id
_entity.type
_entity.pdbx_description
1 polymer ?
#
loop_
_entity_poly.entity_id
_entity_poly.type
_entity_poly.pdbx_seq_one_letter_code
_entity_poly.pdbx_strand_id
1 'polypeptide(L)'
;MTIIIVIMRNKRSTLFPKQQLILTELGENISLAIRRRKLSLAQVAERADMCRETLASIRKGDPGVSIGNYLLVLAVLGLESDLLLLAQDDVMGRKIQDAGLPTRIRAPKKKS
;
A
#
# COMPACT_ATOMS: atom_id res chain seq x y z
N MET A 1 11.34 29.16 24.28
CA MET A 1 10.80 28.30 23.21
C MET A 1 11.63 27.03 23.15
N THR A 2 11.16 25.98 23.81
CA THR A 2 11.87 24.70 23.92
C THR A 2 11.67 23.92 22.63
N ILE A 3 12.71 23.81 21.81
CA ILE A 3 12.73 22.90 20.67
C ILE A 3 12.91 21.49 21.24
N ILE A 4 11.80 20.83 21.57
CA ILE A 4 11.79 19.38 21.71
C ILE A 4 11.92 18.84 20.28
N ILE A 5 13.14 18.50 19.88
CA ILE A 5 13.35 17.55 18.79
C ILE A 5 12.70 16.26 19.28
N VAL A 6 11.48 15.98 18.83
CA VAL A 6 10.84 14.69 19.03
C VAL A 6 11.68 13.70 18.24
N ILE A 7 12.65 13.06 18.90
CA ILE A 7 13.39 11.93 18.35
C ILE A 7 12.37 10.80 18.22
N MET A 8 11.72 10.70 17.05
CA MET A 8 10.91 9.54 16.71
C MET A 8 11.84 8.34 16.64
N ARG A 9 11.75 7.47 17.66
CA ARG A 9 12.37 6.16 17.67
C ARG A 9 11.64 5.32 16.61
N ASN A 10 12.14 5.32 15.37
CA ASN A 10 11.52 4.60 14.27
C ASN A 10 11.66 3.08 14.54
N LYS A 11 10.60 2.46 15.06
CA LYS A 11 10.48 1.00 15.15
C LYS A 11 10.42 0.48 13.71
N ARG A 12 11.57 0.09 13.17
CA ARG A 12 11.61 -0.55 11.86
C ARG A 12 10.82 -1.86 11.93
N SER A 13 9.80 -1.97 11.08
CA SER A 13 9.06 -3.20 10.86
C SER A 13 10.05 -4.28 10.41
N THR A 14 10.21 -5.35 11.19
CA THR A 14 11.00 -6.51 10.78
C THR A 14 10.19 -7.30 9.77
N LEU A 15 10.50 -7.11 8.49
CA LEU A 15 9.86 -7.83 7.39
C LEU A 15 10.63 -9.08 7.01
N PHE A 16 9.90 -10.14 6.68
CA PHE A 16 10.47 -11.31 6.04
C PHE A 16 10.90 -10.99 4.60
N PRO A 17 11.86 -11.73 4.02
CA PRO A 17 12.36 -11.46 2.68
C PRO A 17 11.27 -11.34 1.61
N LYS A 18 10.24 -12.20 1.67
CA LYS A 18 9.09 -12.13 0.74
C LYS A 18 8.31 -10.82 0.86
N GLN A 19 8.11 -10.31 2.06
CA GLN A 19 7.40 -9.05 2.30
C GLN A 19 8.23 -7.85 1.84
N GLN A 20 9.55 -7.91 2.03
CA GLN A 20 10.47 -6.89 1.54
C GLN A 20 10.42 -6.80 0.01
N LEU A 21 10.39 -7.94 -0.70
CA LEU A 21 10.28 -7.96 -2.16
C LEU A 21 9.02 -7.26 -2.66
N ILE A 22 7.87 -7.47 -2.00
CA ILE A 22 6.61 -6.79 -2.35
C ILE A 22 6.76 -5.27 -2.26
N LEU A 23 7.38 -4.76 -1.19
CA LEU A 23 7.61 -3.32 -1.06
C LEU A 23 8.62 -2.79 -2.07
N THR A 24 9.69 -3.53 -2.34
CA THR A 24 10.66 -3.17 -3.39
C THR A 24 9.97 -3.04 -4.75
N GLU A 25 9.12 -4.01 -5.11
CA GLU A 25 8.36 -4.00 -6.36
C GLU A 25 7.39 -2.79 -6.42
N LEU A 26 6.71 -2.47 -5.31
CA LEU A 26 5.89 -1.26 -5.21
C LEU A 26 6.73 0.01 -5.46
N GLY A 27 7.91 0.12 -4.84
CA GLY A 27 8.84 1.24 -5.04
C GLY A 27 9.36 1.36 -6.48
N GLU A 28 9.61 0.23 -7.14
CA GLU A 28 9.98 0.17 -8.55
C GLU A 28 8.83 0.61 -9.46
N ASN A 29 7.60 0.18 -9.18
CA ASN A 29 6.40 0.60 -9.89
C ASN A 29 6.19 2.12 -9.79
N ILE A 30 6.35 2.69 -8.58
CA ILE A 30 6.32 4.15 -8.38
C ILE A 30 7.44 4.83 -9.18
N SER A 31 8.66 4.27 -9.18
CA SER A 31 9.78 4.80 -9.95
C SER A 31 9.51 4.80 -11.46
N LEU A 32 8.85 3.76 -11.97
CA LEU A 32 8.43 3.69 -13.37
C LEU A 32 7.31 4.69 -13.66
N ALA A 33 6.33 4.83 -12.76
CA ALA A 33 5.24 5.79 -12.87
C ALA A 33 5.74 7.25 -12.96
N ILE A 34 6.75 7.61 -12.16
CA ILE A 34 7.42 8.92 -12.21
C ILE A 34 8.13 9.13 -13.57
N ARG A 35 8.91 8.13 -14.01
CA ARG A 35 9.66 8.18 -15.29
C ARG A 35 8.74 8.31 -16.50
N ARG A 36 7.65 7.55 -16.54
CA ARG A 36 6.63 7.60 -17.62
C ARG A 36 6.00 8.99 -17.75
N ARG A 37 5.81 9.69 -16.62
CA ARG A 37 5.28 11.05 -16.56
C ARG A 37 6.35 12.15 -16.76
N LYS A 38 7.61 11.77 -16.98
CA LYS A 38 8.76 12.69 -17.15
C LYS A 38 8.90 13.70 -16.01
N LEU A 39 8.55 13.31 -14.79
CA LEU A 39 8.68 14.15 -13.60
C LEU A 39 10.05 13.99 -12.96
N SER A 40 10.64 15.10 -12.52
CA SER A 40 11.86 15.04 -11.71
C SER A 40 11.53 14.69 -10.25
N LEU A 41 12.50 14.09 -9.56
CA LEU A 41 12.34 13.77 -8.13
C LEU A 41 12.15 15.02 -7.27
N ALA A 42 12.71 16.17 -7.65
CA ALA A 42 12.45 17.44 -6.95
C ALA A 42 10.98 17.82 -7.03
N GLN A 43 10.42 17.82 -8.24
CA GLN A 43 9.04 18.21 -8.46
C GLN A 43 8.05 17.29 -7.74
N VAL A 44 8.32 15.98 -7.70
CA VAL A 44 7.46 15.04 -6.97
C VAL A 44 7.57 15.26 -5.46
N ALA A 45 8.79 15.42 -4.95
CA ALA A 45 9.02 15.65 -3.52
C ALA A 45 8.38 16.96 -3.04
N GLU A 46 8.52 18.03 -3.82
CA GLU A 46 7.91 19.34 -3.57
C GLU A 46 6.38 19.26 -3.56
N ARG A 47 5.77 18.61 -4.57
CA ARG A 47 4.30 18.45 -4.64
C ARG A 47 3.74 17.57 -3.54
N ALA A 48 4.53 16.62 -3.05
CA ALA A 48 4.13 15.72 -1.97
C ALA A 48 4.54 16.27 -0.58
N ASP A 49 5.03 17.50 -0.50
CA ASP A 49 5.50 18.18 0.72
C ASP A 49 6.46 17.32 1.57
N MET A 50 7.49 16.75 0.92
CA MET A 50 8.47 15.89 1.58
C MET A 50 9.90 16.09 1.11
N CYS A 51 10.85 15.65 1.92
CA CYS A 51 12.26 15.67 1.57
C CYS A 51 12.59 14.66 0.47
N ARG A 52 13.62 14.95 -0.34
CA ARG A 52 14.08 14.08 -1.44
C ARG A 52 14.55 12.71 -0.94
N GLU A 53 15.11 12.67 0.26
CA GLU A 53 15.58 11.47 0.95
C GLU A 53 14.41 10.53 1.22
N THR A 54 13.28 11.06 1.70
CA THR A 54 12.06 10.28 1.93
C THR A 54 11.50 9.72 0.64
N LEU A 55 11.46 10.52 -0.44
CA LEU A 55 11.06 10.03 -1.76
C LEU A 55 12.00 8.94 -2.29
N ALA A 56 13.31 9.05 -2.04
CA ALA A 56 14.28 8.04 -2.42
C ALA A 56 14.07 6.72 -1.64
N SER A 57 13.74 6.79 -0.35
CA SER A 57 13.33 5.63 0.45
C SER A 57 12.04 4.97 -0.07
N ILE A 58 11.03 5.77 -0.44
CA ILE A 58 9.78 5.28 -1.05
C ILE A 58 10.06 4.50 -2.33
N ARG A 59 10.91 5.05 -3.21
CA ARG A 59 11.30 4.39 -4.46
C ARG A 59 12.06 3.07 -4.27
N LYS A 60 12.65 2.85 -3.10
CA LYS A 60 13.33 1.60 -2.72
C LYS A 60 12.40 0.63 -1.99
N GLY A 61 11.15 1.02 -1.69
CA GLY A 61 10.25 0.19 -0.88
C GLY A 61 10.64 0.12 0.60
N ASP A 62 11.16 1.21 1.15
CA ASP A 62 11.56 1.25 2.57
C ASP A 62 10.34 1.08 3.50
N PRO A 63 10.30 0.03 4.34
CA PRO A 63 9.20 -0.20 5.29
C PRO A 63 9.18 0.80 6.46
N GLY A 64 10.25 1.58 6.64
CA GLY A 64 10.32 2.62 7.66
C GLY A 64 9.62 3.92 7.29
N VAL A 65 9.13 4.04 6.05
CA VAL A 65 8.33 5.18 5.59
C VAL A 65 6.84 4.92 5.84
N SER A 66 6.14 5.93 6.34
CA SER A 66 4.71 5.82 6.62
C SER A 66 3.89 5.54 5.36
N ILE A 67 2.84 4.73 5.46
CA ILE A 67 1.92 4.48 4.33
C ILE A 67 1.27 5.78 3.81
N GLY A 68 1.08 6.78 4.69
CA GLY A 68 0.60 8.10 4.31
C GLY A 68 1.53 8.81 3.32
N ASN A 69 2.85 8.66 3.48
CA ASN A 69 3.80 9.25 2.53
C ASN A 69 3.78 8.55 1.18
N TYR A 70 3.58 7.22 1.15
CA TYR A 70 3.35 6.49 -0.11
C TYR A 70 2.08 6.99 -0.80
N LEU A 71 0.98 7.16 -0.05
CA LEU A 71 -0.29 7.70 -0.56
C LEU A 71 -0.12 9.11 -1.15
N LEU A 72 0.60 10.01 -0.48
CA LEU A 72 0.86 11.37 -0.99
C LEU A 72 1.62 11.35 -2.32
N VAL A 73 2.63 10.48 -2.45
CA VAL A 73 3.34 10.31 -3.73
C VAL A 73 2.41 9.77 -4.81
N LEU A 74 1.57 8.78 -4.49
CA LEU A 74 0.58 8.24 -5.43
C LEU A 74 -0.43 9.31 -5.84
N ALA A 75 -0.88 10.17 -4.92
CA ALA A 75 -1.77 11.29 -5.21
C ALA A 75 -1.15 12.29 -6.19
N VAL A 76 0.13 12.63 -6.03
CA VAL A 76 0.87 13.47 -6.99
C VAL A 76 0.96 12.81 -8.38
N LEU A 77 0.90 11.47 -8.44
CA LEU A 77 0.89 10.71 -9.68
C LEU A 77 -0.53 10.48 -10.23
N GLY A 78 -1.59 10.82 -9.49
CA GLY A 78 -2.99 10.52 -9.82
C GLY A 78 -3.30 9.02 -9.76
N LEU A 79 -2.70 8.30 -8.81
CA LEU A 79 -2.82 6.84 -8.60
C LEU A 79 -3.26 6.49 -7.17
N GLU A 80 -3.74 7.46 -6.40
CA GLU A 80 -4.16 7.27 -5.01
C GLU A 80 -5.33 6.30 -4.86
N SER A 81 -6.23 6.25 -5.85
CA SER A 81 -7.39 5.35 -5.84
C SER A 81 -6.99 3.89 -6.01
N ASP A 82 -5.81 3.59 -6.55
CA ASP A 82 -5.33 2.21 -6.71
C ASP A 82 -5.13 1.52 -5.35
N LEU A 83 -4.92 2.28 -4.27
CA LEU A 83 -4.88 1.72 -2.92
C LEU A 83 -6.20 1.05 -2.51
N LEU A 84 -7.34 1.45 -3.09
CA LEU A 84 -8.64 0.83 -2.84
C LEU A 84 -8.77 -0.56 -3.48
N LEU A 85 -7.89 -0.91 -4.44
CA LEU A 85 -7.86 -2.23 -5.06
C LEU A 85 -7.21 -3.27 -4.13
N LEU A 86 -6.39 -2.83 -3.17
CA LEU A 86 -5.74 -3.72 -2.23
C LEU A 86 -6.78 -4.38 -1.32
N ALA A 87 -6.74 -5.71 -1.26
CA ALA A 87 -7.68 -6.54 -0.48
C ALA A 87 -9.17 -6.38 -0.86
N GLN A 88 -9.49 -5.72 -1.97
CA GLN A 88 -10.88 -5.56 -2.45
C GLN A 88 -11.60 -6.91 -2.59
N ASP A 89 -10.87 -7.93 -3.04
CA ASP A 89 -11.46 -9.16 -3.52
C ASP A 89 -11.30 -10.38 -2.61
N ASP A 90 -10.93 -10.23 -1.33
CA ASP A 90 -10.58 -11.29 -0.36
C ASP A 90 -11.17 -12.69 -0.65
N VAL A 91 -10.56 -13.37 -1.63
CA VAL A 91 -11.14 -14.59 -2.22
C VAL A 91 -11.10 -15.72 -1.20
N MET A 92 -10.07 -15.71 -0.36
CA MET A 92 -9.92 -16.69 0.71
C MET A 92 -10.97 -16.48 1.79
N GLY A 93 -11.23 -15.24 2.21
CA GLY A 93 -12.31 -14.93 3.14
C GLY A 93 -13.67 -15.40 2.65
N ARG A 94 -13.99 -15.17 1.37
CA ARG A 94 -15.23 -15.68 0.75
C ARG A 94 -15.31 -17.21 0.77
N LYS A 95 -14.22 -17.90 0.41
CA LYS A 95 -14.16 -19.37 0.45
C LYS A 95 -14.32 -19.95 1.86
N ILE A 96 -13.78 -19.29 2.89
CA ILE A 96 -13.96 -19.70 4.29
C ILE A 96 -15.43 -19.51 4.71
N GLN A 97 -16.07 -18.42 4.31
CA GLN A 97 -17.49 -18.18 4.55
C GLN A 97 -18.36 -19.24 3.88
N ASP A 98 -18.07 -19.59 2.63
CA ASP A 98 -18.79 -20.62 1.87
C ASP A 98 -18.63 -22.01 2.51
N ALA A 99 -17.44 -22.33 3.02
CA ALA A 99 -17.18 -23.60 3.72
C ALA A 99 -17.94 -23.71 5.05
N GLY A 100 -18.32 -22.58 5.67
CA GLY A 100 -19.11 -22.51 6.89
C GLY A 100 -20.64 -22.51 6.67
N LEU A 101 -21.12 -22.37 5.42
CA LEU A 101 -22.55 -22.43 5.12
C LEU A 101 -23.07 -23.86 5.31
N PRO A 102 -24.20 -24.07 6.03
CA PRO A 102 -24.78 -25.40 6.21
C PRO A 102 -25.10 -26.01 4.85
N THR A 103 -24.52 -27.16 4.56
CA THR A 103 -24.71 -27.89 3.32
C THR A 103 -26.18 -28.29 3.17
N ARG A 104 -26.88 -27.61 2.24
CA ARG A 104 -28.18 -28.00 1.68
C ARG A 104 -29.36 -27.99 2.68
N ILE A 105 -30.03 -26.84 2.78
CA ILE A 105 -31.49 -26.88 3.03
C ILE A 105 -32.11 -27.49 1.78
N ARG A 106 -32.51 -28.76 1.85
CA ARG A 106 -33.24 -29.43 0.77
C ARG A 106 -34.51 -28.61 0.50
N ALA A 107 -34.74 -28.26 -0.76
CA ALA A 107 -36.01 -27.66 -1.16
C ALA A 107 -37.17 -28.56 -0.69
N PRO A 108 -38.21 -28.01 -0.03
CA PRO A 108 -39.32 -28.81 0.45
C PRO A 108 -40.01 -29.50 -0.74
N LYS A 109 -40.24 -30.81 -0.60
CA LYS A 109 -40.85 -31.64 -1.65
C LYS A 109 -42.25 -31.09 -1.93
N LYS A 110 -42.49 -30.66 -3.17
CA LYS A 110 -43.84 -30.28 -3.64
C LYS A 110 -44.78 -31.46 -3.38
N LYS A 111 -45.80 -31.27 -2.53
CA LYS A 111 -46.88 -32.25 -2.38
C LYS A 111 -47.73 -32.17 -3.64
N SER A 112 -47.75 -33.27 -4.39
CA SER A 112 -48.71 -33.53 -5.46
C SER A 112 -50.13 -33.65 -4.91
#